data_AF-A0A125YZS4-F1
#
_entry.id   AF-A0A125YZS4-F1
#
_cell.length_a   1.000
_cell.length_b   1.000
_cell.length_c   1.000
_cell.angle_alpha   90.00
_cell.angle_beta   90.00
_cell.angle_gamma   90.00
#
_symmetry.space_group_name_H-M   'P 1'
#
loop_
_entity.id
_entity.type
_entity.pdbx_description
1 polymer ?
#
loop_
_entity_poly.entity_id
_entity_poly.type
_entity_poly.pdbx_seq_one_letter_code
_entity_poly.pdbx_strand_id
1 'polypeptide(L)'
;MTKNKILLRAVLCFLILFGCSAWRVRAKSWTYDFKKALDDDETKKEIITPGDSVSIENSGSRPLEYIPPNPSQVLKVEKGDHCKDEPVELAALFKGSAPTPAWTEAQSTRSLTVPAGSVPEKETIPFCFKVKDTGKNKTLTAVIKVAGAHGLSAAVGVSIGIPALAFVLISM
;
A
#
# COMPACT_ATOMS: atom_id res chain seq x y z
N MET A 1 -5.88 -14.04 57.97
CA MET A 1 -6.89 -13.64 56.96
C MET A 1 -6.18 -12.86 55.84
N THR A 2 -5.32 -13.53 55.05
CA THR A 2 -4.28 -12.83 54.24
C THR A 2 -3.79 -13.65 53.04
N LYS A 3 -4.54 -14.65 52.54
CA LYS A 3 -4.15 -15.43 51.34
C LYS A 3 -4.94 -15.07 50.07
N ASN A 4 -6.13 -14.47 50.19
CA ASN A 4 -7.00 -14.20 49.03
C ASN A 4 -6.66 -12.92 48.24
N LYS A 5 -5.88 -11.99 48.81
CA LYS A 5 -5.57 -10.72 48.13
C LYS A 5 -4.40 -10.81 47.14
N ILE A 6 -3.54 -11.82 47.27
CA ILE A 6 -2.36 -11.99 46.42
C ILE A 6 -2.74 -12.72 45.12
N LEU A 7 -3.61 -13.72 45.20
CA LEU A 7 -4.09 -14.46 44.03
C LEU A 7 -4.91 -13.56 43.07
N LEU A 8 -5.72 -12.66 43.63
CA LEU A 8 -6.55 -11.75 42.83
C LEU A 8 -5.71 -10.70 42.06
N ARG A 9 -4.55 -10.30 42.59
CA ARG A 9 -3.62 -9.38 41.91
C ARG A 9 -2.80 -10.08 40.83
N ALA A 10 -2.46 -11.36 41.02
CA ALA A 10 -1.73 -12.13 40.01
C ALA A 10 -2.59 -12.41 38.77
N VAL A 11 -3.88 -12.70 38.94
CA VAL A 11 -4.81 -12.93 37.82
C VAL A 11 -5.10 -11.63 37.06
N LEU A 12 -5.17 -10.48 37.76
CA LEU A 12 -5.36 -9.18 37.10
C LEU A 12 -4.15 -8.77 36.26
N CYS A 13 -2.91 -9.02 36.71
CA CYS A 13 -1.71 -8.73 35.92
C CYS A 13 -1.58 -9.64 34.68
N PHE A 14 -2.03 -10.90 34.76
CA PHE A 14 -1.97 -11.82 33.61
C PHE A 14 -2.98 -11.45 32.52
N LEU A 15 -4.11 -10.83 32.88
CA LEU A 15 -5.11 -10.32 31.92
C LEU A 15 -4.70 -9.00 31.26
N ILE A 16 -3.82 -8.20 31.90
CA ILE A 16 -3.32 -6.94 31.31
C ILE A 16 -2.17 -7.21 30.32
N LEU A 17 -1.40 -8.28 30.49
CA LEU A 17 -0.32 -8.65 29.56
C LEU A 17 -0.77 -9.33 28.26
N PHE A 18 -2.00 -9.84 28.20
CA PHE A 18 -2.64 -10.26 26.94
C PHE A 18 -3.40 -9.12 26.24
N GLY A 19 -3.45 -7.94 26.87
CA GLY A 19 -4.05 -6.71 26.34
C GLY A 19 -3.14 -5.90 25.42
N CYS A 20 -1.91 -6.36 25.14
CA CYS A 20 -1.21 -5.99 23.90
C CYS A 20 -1.95 -6.64 22.74
N SER A 21 -3.15 -6.14 22.51
CA SER A 21 -3.87 -6.23 21.26
C SER A 21 -2.83 -5.81 20.24
N ALA A 22 -2.26 -6.77 19.54
CA ALA A 22 -1.63 -6.51 18.28
C ALA A 22 -2.70 -5.73 17.52
N TRP A 23 -2.57 -4.40 17.48
CA TRP A 23 -3.13 -3.59 16.44
C TRP A 23 -2.48 -4.17 15.18
N ARG A 24 -3.07 -5.27 14.69
CA ARG A 24 -2.89 -5.73 13.34
C ARG A 24 -3.46 -4.56 12.55
N VAL A 25 -2.59 -3.60 12.24
CA VAL A 25 -2.83 -2.63 11.19
C VAL A 25 -3.13 -3.52 10.00
N ARG A 26 -4.42 -3.60 9.66
CA ARG A 26 -4.90 -4.45 8.59
C ARG A 26 -4.13 -3.97 7.36
N ALA A 27 -3.30 -4.84 6.79
CA ALA A 27 -2.58 -4.52 5.55
C ALA A 27 -3.59 -3.96 4.55
N LYS A 28 -3.40 -2.71 4.14
CA LYS A 28 -4.28 -2.00 3.22
C LYS A 28 -3.80 -2.35 1.82
N SER A 29 -4.34 -3.43 1.27
CA SER A 29 -4.02 -3.86 -0.10
C SER A 29 -4.81 -3.07 -1.14
N TRP A 30 -4.16 -2.72 -2.25
CA TRP A 30 -4.82 -2.19 -3.44
C TRP A 30 -5.03 -3.30 -4.45
N THR A 31 -6.23 -3.35 -5.03
CA THR A 31 -6.57 -4.32 -6.06
C THR A 31 -7.31 -3.62 -7.20
N TYR A 32 -6.91 -3.93 -8.43
CA TYR A 32 -7.71 -3.65 -9.61
C TYR A 32 -8.21 -4.95 -10.21
N ASP A 33 -9.52 -5.05 -10.46
CA ASP A 33 -10.13 -6.25 -11.02
C ASP A 33 -10.66 -5.98 -12.44
N PHE A 34 -10.10 -6.71 -13.40
CA PHE A 34 -10.55 -6.78 -14.78
C PHE A 34 -11.81 -7.65 -14.92
N LYS A 35 -12.92 -7.22 -14.29
CA LYS A 35 -14.26 -7.84 -14.48
C LYS A 35 -14.80 -7.65 -15.88
N LYS A 36 -14.51 -6.49 -16.47
CA LYS A 36 -14.90 -6.10 -17.81
C LYS A 36 -13.69 -5.54 -18.58
N ALA A 37 -13.88 -5.38 -19.88
CA ALA A 37 -12.88 -4.73 -20.71
C ALA A 37 -12.67 -3.28 -20.29
N LEU A 38 -11.45 -2.78 -20.52
CA LEU A 38 -11.19 -1.35 -20.43
C LEU A 38 -11.88 -0.63 -21.60
N ASP A 39 -12.65 0.41 -21.27
CA ASP A 39 -13.29 1.27 -22.25
C ASP A 39 -12.27 2.29 -22.81
N ASP A 40 -11.39 2.80 -21.93
CA ASP A 40 -10.31 3.74 -22.25
C ASP A 40 -9.00 3.40 -21.53
N ASP A 41 -7.92 4.09 -21.90
CA ASP A 41 -6.68 4.01 -21.14
C ASP A 41 -6.90 4.64 -19.76
N GLU A 42 -6.53 3.92 -18.71
CA GLU A 42 -6.74 4.35 -17.34
C GLU A 42 -5.41 4.53 -16.63
N THR A 43 -5.28 5.59 -15.83
CA THR A 43 -4.18 5.74 -14.87
C THR A 43 -4.72 5.72 -13.45
N LYS A 44 -4.24 4.78 -12.63
CA LYS A 44 -4.53 4.72 -11.20
C LYS A 44 -3.27 5.07 -10.41
N LYS A 45 -3.44 5.85 -9.35
CA LYS A 45 -2.38 6.23 -8.45
C LYS A 45 -2.74 5.79 -7.06
N GLU A 46 -1.82 5.15 -6.36
CA GLU A 46 -2.07 4.68 -5.00
C GLU A 46 -0.82 4.86 -4.13
N ILE A 47 -1.07 5.04 -2.83
CA ILE A 47 -0.04 5.06 -1.80
C ILE A 47 -0.29 3.87 -0.86
N ILE A 48 0.70 3.01 -0.72
CA ILE A 48 0.67 1.85 0.17
C ILE A 48 1.81 1.92 1.19
N THR A 49 1.78 1.06 2.19
CA THR A 49 2.83 0.89 3.19
C THR A 49 3.58 -0.43 3.04
N PRO A 50 4.82 -0.53 3.53
CA PRO A 50 5.49 -1.82 3.70
C PRO A 50 4.62 -2.78 4.52
N GLY A 51 4.39 -3.98 4.01
CA GLY A 51 3.44 -4.96 4.54
C GLY A 51 2.17 -5.09 3.69
N ASP A 52 1.88 -4.11 2.84
CA ASP A 52 0.74 -4.13 1.93
C ASP A 52 1.05 -4.88 0.62
N SER A 53 -0.01 -5.16 -0.13
CA SER A 53 0.07 -5.75 -1.46
C SER A 53 -0.65 -4.94 -2.52
N VAL A 54 -0.14 -5.04 -3.74
CA VAL A 54 -0.76 -4.54 -4.96
C VAL A 54 -1.18 -5.76 -5.77
N SER A 55 -2.43 -5.82 -6.22
CA SER A 55 -2.95 -6.98 -6.95
C SER A 55 -3.72 -6.57 -8.20
N ILE A 56 -3.60 -7.40 -9.23
CA ILE A 56 -4.42 -7.38 -10.44
C ILE A 56 -5.20 -8.68 -10.48
N GLU A 57 -6.51 -8.58 -10.32
CA GLU A 57 -7.43 -9.70 -10.48
C GLU A 57 -8.00 -9.70 -11.89
N ASN A 58 -8.18 -10.89 -12.46
CA ASN A 58 -8.76 -11.07 -13.79
C ASN A 58 -10.02 -11.96 -13.70
N SER A 59 -11.01 -11.55 -12.91
CA SER A 59 -12.25 -12.33 -12.75
C SER A 59 -13.07 -12.38 -14.04
N GLY A 60 -12.88 -11.40 -14.94
CA GLY A 60 -13.51 -11.36 -16.26
C GLY A 60 -12.82 -12.20 -17.33
N SER A 61 -11.75 -12.95 -17.00
CA SER A 61 -11.01 -13.81 -17.93
C SER A 61 -10.56 -13.07 -19.20
N ARG A 62 -10.09 -11.83 -19.03
CA ARG A 62 -9.61 -10.95 -20.10
C ARG A 62 -8.25 -11.41 -20.63
N PRO A 63 -7.95 -11.20 -21.92
CA PRO A 63 -6.63 -11.48 -22.46
C PRO A 63 -5.66 -10.32 -22.09
N LEU A 64 -4.98 -10.46 -20.95
CA LEU A 64 -4.11 -9.44 -20.38
C LEU A 64 -2.64 -9.67 -20.72
N GLU A 65 -1.92 -8.58 -20.99
CA GLU A 65 -0.47 -8.54 -21.11
C GLU A 65 0.10 -7.64 -20.01
N TYR A 66 1.05 -8.15 -19.23
CA TYR A 66 1.68 -7.43 -18.13
C TYR A 66 3.00 -6.80 -18.57
N ILE A 67 3.21 -5.53 -18.23
CA ILE A 67 4.36 -4.75 -18.65
C ILE A 67 5.01 -4.11 -17.40
N PRO A 68 6.28 -4.43 -17.10
CA PRO A 68 7.14 -5.37 -17.83
C PRO A 68 6.68 -6.83 -17.63
N PRO A 69 7.05 -7.75 -18.56
CA PRO A 69 6.66 -9.15 -18.45
C PRO A 69 7.41 -9.88 -17.32
N ASN A 70 8.65 -9.48 -17.04
CA ASN A 70 9.49 -10.10 -16.02
C ASN A 70 8.92 -9.86 -14.60
N PRO A 71 8.67 -10.91 -13.80
CA PRO A 71 8.08 -10.77 -12.46
C PRO A 71 8.98 -10.07 -11.44
N SER A 72 10.27 -9.93 -11.70
CA SER A 72 11.21 -9.20 -10.83
C SER A 72 11.31 -7.72 -11.17
N GLN A 73 10.60 -7.25 -12.20
CA GLN A 73 10.71 -5.90 -12.71
C GLN A 73 9.41 -5.10 -12.56
N VAL A 74 9.60 -3.78 -12.54
CA VAL A 74 8.57 -2.75 -12.63
C VAL A 74 9.07 -1.66 -13.58
N LEU A 75 8.25 -0.66 -13.85
CA LEU A 75 8.62 0.51 -14.64
C LEU A 75 9.01 1.68 -13.73
N LYS A 76 9.93 2.52 -14.23
CA LYS A 76 10.38 3.72 -13.56
C LYS A 76 9.29 4.80 -13.52
N VAL A 77 9.20 5.49 -12.39
CA VAL A 77 8.36 6.67 -12.23
C VAL A 77 9.23 7.92 -12.21
N GLU A 78 8.93 8.87 -13.09
CA GLU A 78 9.57 10.19 -13.12
C GLU A 78 8.81 11.21 -12.27
N LYS A 79 9.40 12.39 -12.12
CA LYS A 79 8.79 13.51 -11.38
C LYS A 79 7.40 13.81 -11.95
N GLY A 80 6.41 13.96 -11.07
CA GLY A 80 5.01 14.20 -11.45
C GLY A 80 4.18 12.93 -11.68
N ASP A 81 4.67 11.77 -11.23
CA ASP A 81 4.01 10.46 -11.35
C ASP A 81 3.87 9.96 -12.79
N HIS A 82 4.80 10.37 -13.65
CA HIS A 82 4.84 9.92 -15.04
C HIS A 82 5.48 8.53 -15.12
N CYS A 83 4.78 7.55 -15.69
CA CYS A 83 5.27 6.19 -15.84
C CYS A 83 6.05 6.05 -17.16
N LYS A 84 7.36 5.80 -17.05
CA LYS A 84 8.24 5.62 -18.21
C LYS A 84 8.37 4.15 -18.56
N ASP A 85 8.39 3.83 -19.85
CA ASP A 85 8.65 2.47 -20.35
C ASP A 85 10.14 2.07 -20.24
N GLU A 86 10.71 2.25 -19.05
CA GLU A 86 12.09 1.90 -18.68
C GLU A 86 11.99 0.89 -17.51
N PRO A 87 12.24 -0.41 -17.74
CA PRO A 87 12.22 -1.42 -16.70
C PRO A 87 13.28 -1.20 -15.62
N VAL A 88 12.92 -1.49 -14.37
CA VAL A 88 13.78 -1.40 -13.19
C VAL A 88 13.56 -2.65 -12.33
N GLU A 89 14.65 -3.22 -11.82
CA GLU A 89 14.60 -4.36 -10.90
C GLU A 89 14.02 -3.96 -9.54
N LEU A 90 13.08 -4.76 -9.03
CA LEU A 90 12.52 -4.59 -7.69
C LEU A 90 13.61 -4.68 -6.60
N ALA A 91 14.63 -5.52 -6.80
CA ALA A 91 15.80 -5.61 -5.93
C ALA A 91 16.58 -4.29 -5.82
N ALA A 92 16.60 -3.50 -6.91
CA ALA A 92 17.28 -2.21 -6.93
C ALA A 92 16.47 -1.11 -6.26
N LEU A 93 15.14 -1.22 -6.24
CA LEU A 93 14.25 -0.29 -5.56
C LEU A 93 14.20 -0.56 -4.05
N PHE A 94 14.07 -1.83 -3.64
CA PHE A 94 13.91 -2.24 -2.24
C PHE A 94 15.20 -2.85 -1.69
N LYS A 95 16.29 -2.08 -1.72
CA LYS A 95 17.63 -2.51 -1.28
C LYS A 95 17.61 -2.87 0.21
N GLY A 96 17.76 -4.15 0.52
CA GLY A 96 17.75 -4.65 1.91
C GLY A 96 16.46 -5.35 2.32
N SER A 97 15.47 -5.44 1.44
CA SER A 97 14.30 -6.30 1.66
C SER A 97 14.70 -7.78 1.59
N ALA A 98 14.31 -8.55 2.60
CA ALA A 98 14.43 -10.00 2.61
C ALA A 98 13.08 -10.62 3.02
N PRO A 99 12.36 -11.32 2.12
CA PRO A 99 12.73 -11.57 0.71
C PRO A 99 12.65 -10.31 -0.15
N THR A 100 13.26 -10.35 -1.34
CA THR A 100 13.05 -9.31 -2.36
C THR A 100 11.61 -9.37 -2.86
N PRO A 101 10.91 -8.23 -3.02
CA PRO A 101 9.58 -8.22 -3.64
C PRO A 101 9.63 -8.78 -5.06
N ALA A 102 8.66 -9.60 -5.42
CA ALA A 102 8.48 -10.10 -6.79
C ALA A 102 6.99 -10.30 -7.06
N TRP A 103 6.60 -10.15 -8.32
CA TRP A 103 5.25 -10.50 -8.75
C TRP A 103 5.06 -12.01 -8.67
N THR A 104 4.00 -12.42 -7.99
CA THR A 104 3.53 -13.80 -7.95
C THR A 104 2.21 -13.91 -8.69
N GLU A 105 1.99 -15.03 -9.35
CA GLU A 105 0.74 -15.33 -10.04
C GLU A 105 0.11 -16.57 -9.42
N ALA A 106 -1.14 -16.42 -8.99
CA ALA A 106 -1.93 -17.50 -8.42
C ALA A 106 -3.34 -17.42 -9.03
N GLN A 107 -3.73 -18.48 -9.73
CA GLN A 107 -5.02 -18.54 -10.42
C GLN A 107 -5.16 -17.36 -11.40
N SER A 108 -6.20 -16.53 -11.24
CA SER A 108 -6.48 -15.34 -12.05
C SER A 108 -5.96 -14.05 -11.41
N THR A 109 -5.10 -14.12 -10.39
CA THR A 109 -4.58 -12.96 -9.67
C THR A 109 -3.07 -12.88 -9.76
N ARG A 110 -2.56 -11.71 -10.13
CA ARG A 110 -1.14 -11.36 -10.06
C ARG A 110 -0.94 -10.34 -8.95
N SER A 111 -0.06 -10.63 -8.00
CA SER A 111 0.15 -9.81 -6.80
C SER A 111 1.61 -9.50 -6.55
N LEU A 112 1.89 -8.33 -5.99
CA LEU A 112 3.19 -7.93 -5.46
C LEU A 112 3.00 -7.53 -4.01
N THR A 113 3.60 -8.29 -3.10
CA THR A 113 3.64 -7.94 -1.68
C THR A 113 4.94 -7.23 -1.38
N VAL A 114 4.87 -6.06 -0.77
CA VAL A 114 6.05 -5.31 -0.33
C VAL A 114 6.32 -5.70 1.12
N PRO A 115 7.45 -6.34 1.47
CA PRO A 115 7.71 -6.79 2.83
C PRO A 115 7.74 -5.64 3.83
N ALA A 116 7.30 -5.91 5.06
CA ALA A 116 7.41 -4.96 6.15
C ALA A 116 8.88 -4.56 6.38
N GLY A 117 9.14 -3.28 6.69
CA GLY A 117 10.49 -2.77 6.94
C GLY A 117 11.39 -2.64 5.70
N SER A 118 10.87 -2.93 4.49
CA SER A 118 11.62 -2.78 3.23
C SER A 118 11.83 -1.32 2.77
N VAL A 119 11.12 -0.38 3.41
CA VAL A 119 11.20 1.06 3.10
C VAL A 119 11.48 1.83 4.38
N PRO A 120 12.56 2.65 4.42
CA PRO A 120 12.84 3.53 5.55
C PRO A 120 11.69 4.49 5.84
N GLU A 121 11.51 4.84 7.12
CA GLU A 121 10.32 5.56 7.60
C GLU A 121 10.03 6.91 6.90
N LYS A 122 11.08 7.61 6.48
CA LYS A 122 11.02 8.94 5.85
C LYS A 122 11.16 8.91 4.32
N GLU A 123 11.17 7.72 3.75
CA GLU A 123 11.34 7.52 2.32
C GLU A 123 10.02 7.13 1.65
N THR A 124 9.96 7.38 0.35
CA THR A 124 8.88 6.91 -0.51
C THR A 124 9.50 6.39 -1.78
N ILE A 125 9.22 5.12 -2.10
CA ILE A 125 9.71 4.46 -3.30
C ILE A 125 8.56 4.40 -4.31
N PRO A 126 8.62 5.18 -5.39
CA PRO A 126 7.65 5.11 -6.46
C PRO A 126 8.05 4.04 -7.49
N PHE A 127 7.07 3.32 -8.00
CA PHE A 127 7.20 2.50 -9.19
C PHE A 127 5.87 2.48 -9.94
N CYS A 128 5.89 2.02 -11.19
CA CYS A 128 4.66 1.79 -11.92
C CYS A 128 4.70 0.45 -12.66
N PHE A 129 3.55 0.02 -13.13
CA PHE A 129 3.42 -1.12 -14.03
C PHE A 129 2.20 -0.88 -14.92
N LYS A 130 2.16 -1.56 -16.06
CA LYS A 130 1.07 -1.46 -17.01
C LYS A 130 0.46 -2.84 -17.23
N VAL A 131 -0.85 -2.85 -17.48
CA VAL A 131 -1.60 -4.04 -17.88
C VAL A 131 -2.41 -3.68 -19.11
N LYS A 132 -2.11 -4.33 -20.23
CA LYS A 132 -2.80 -4.11 -21.50
C LYS A 132 -3.91 -5.15 -21.66
N ASP A 133 -5.16 -4.71 -21.79
CA ASP A 133 -6.25 -5.55 -22.29
C ASP A 133 -6.08 -5.65 -23.81
N THR A 134 -5.49 -6.75 -24.27
CA THR A 134 -5.22 -6.97 -25.70
C THR A 134 -6.49 -7.11 -26.53
N GLY A 135 -7.62 -7.47 -25.91
CA GLY A 135 -8.91 -7.58 -26.58
C GLY A 135 -9.55 -6.23 -26.93
N LYS A 136 -9.14 -5.16 -26.24
CA LYS A 136 -9.55 -3.77 -26.55
C LYS A 136 -8.41 -2.86 -26.98
N ASN A 137 -7.17 -3.34 -26.89
CA ASN A 137 -5.96 -2.55 -27.08
C ASN A 137 -5.96 -1.28 -26.20
N LYS A 138 -6.38 -1.43 -24.94
CA LYS A 138 -6.42 -0.38 -23.91
C LYS A 138 -5.53 -0.77 -22.75
N THR A 139 -4.99 0.22 -22.05
CA THR A 139 -3.94 0.02 -21.05
C THR A 139 -4.34 0.64 -19.71
N LEU A 140 -4.25 -0.17 -18.66
CA LEU A 140 -4.20 0.30 -17.29
C LEU A 140 -2.74 0.63 -16.95
N THR A 141 -2.47 1.84 -16.50
CA THR A 141 -1.21 2.24 -15.87
C THR A 141 -1.44 2.43 -14.38
N ALA A 142 -0.75 1.66 -13.55
CA ALA A 142 -0.80 1.81 -12.10
C ALA A 142 0.51 2.43 -11.61
N VAL A 143 0.42 3.57 -10.92
CA VAL A 143 1.54 4.24 -10.27
C VAL A 143 1.39 4.05 -8.76
N ILE A 144 2.35 3.35 -8.18
CA ILE A 144 2.35 2.98 -6.76
C ILE A 144 3.47 3.72 -6.05
N LYS A 145 3.14 4.32 -4.90
CA LYS A 145 4.12 4.90 -3.97
C LYS A 145 4.11 4.10 -2.68
N VAL A 146 5.23 3.47 -2.36
CA VAL A 146 5.38 2.79 -1.07
C VAL A 146 5.98 3.78 -0.08
N ALA A 147 5.16 4.27 0.85
CA ALA A 147 5.58 5.23 1.87
C ALA A 147 5.98 4.51 3.17
N GLY A 148 7.16 4.84 3.71
CA GLY A 148 7.54 4.42 5.06
C GLY A 148 6.57 4.92 6.14
N ALA A 149 6.63 4.34 7.34
CA ALA A 149 5.65 4.55 8.41
C ALA A 149 5.36 6.02 8.80
N HIS A 150 6.32 6.95 8.62
CA HIS A 150 6.10 8.39 8.87
C HIS A 150 5.62 9.16 7.62
N GLY A 151 5.73 8.59 6.42
CA GLY A 151 5.31 9.20 5.16
C GLY A 151 3.78 9.41 5.04
N LEU A 152 2.95 8.66 5.77
CA LEU A 152 1.49 8.88 5.77
C LEU A 152 1.06 10.06 6.63
N SER A 153 1.80 10.41 7.67
CA SER A 153 1.43 11.55 8.55
C SER A 153 1.48 12.89 7.80
N ALA A 154 2.34 13.01 6.78
CA ALA A 154 2.41 14.19 5.93
C ALA A 154 1.24 14.29 4.93
N ALA A 155 0.58 13.17 4.57
CA ALA A 155 -0.53 13.16 3.63
C ALA A 155 -1.90 13.37 4.31
N VAL A 156 -2.03 13.07 5.60
CA VAL A 156 -3.28 13.21 6.38
C VAL A 156 -3.40 14.60 7.04
N GLY A 157 -2.34 15.41 7.01
CA GLY A 157 -2.28 16.74 7.65
C GLY A 157 -3.10 17.88 7.01
N VAL A 158 -3.89 17.62 5.96
CA VAL A 158 -4.65 18.68 5.26
C VAL A 158 -6.13 18.72 5.68
N SER A 159 -6.62 17.80 6.53
CA SER A 159 -8.07 17.74 6.82
C SER A 159 -8.45 17.58 8.29
N ILE A 160 -7.82 18.32 9.19
CA ILE A 160 -8.44 18.62 10.49
C ILE A 160 -8.57 20.14 10.59
N GLY A 161 -9.82 20.57 10.40
CA GLY A 161 -10.21 21.97 10.32
C GLY A 161 -9.77 22.80 11.51
N ILE A 162 -9.29 23.98 11.16
CA ILE A 162 -9.19 25.18 11.98
C ILE A 162 -10.50 25.33 12.78
N PRO A 163 -10.50 25.33 14.13
CA PRO A 163 -11.59 25.96 14.85
C PRO A 163 -11.40 27.46 14.69
N ALA A 164 -12.19 28.06 13.80
CA ALA A 164 -12.35 29.49 13.69
C ALA A 164 -12.93 30.03 15.01
N LEU A 165 -12.07 30.49 15.92
CA LEU A 165 -12.48 31.30 17.06
C LEU A 165 -12.58 32.75 16.61
N ALA A 166 -13.72 33.09 16.01
CA ALA A 166 -14.18 34.46 15.89
C ALA A 166 -14.61 34.94 17.28
N PHE A 167 -13.71 35.60 18.01
CA PHE A 167 -14.12 36.44 19.14
C PHE A 167 -14.52 37.81 18.60
N VAL A 168 -15.84 38.03 18.60
CA VAL A 168 -16.51 39.27 18.31
C VAL A 168 -16.08 40.31 19.35
N LEU A 169 -15.52 41.43 18.88
CA LEU A 169 -15.44 42.69 19.60
C LEU A 169 -16.87 43.17 19.88
N ILE A 170 -17.29 43.18 21.15
CA ILE A 170 -18.38 44.05 21.60
C ILE A 170 -17.78 45.04 22.57
N SER A 171 -17.85 46.29 22.16
CA SER A 171 -17.49 47.51 22.86
C SER A 171 -18.26 47.67 24.16
N MET A 172 -17.56 48.08 25.22
CA MET A 172 -18.07 49.00 26.23
C MET A 172 -16.98 50.00 26.56
#